data_AF-A0A7X4AN10-F1
#
_entry.id   AF-A0A7X4AN10-F1
#
_cell.length_a   1.000
_cell.length_b   1.000
_cell.length_c   1.000
_cell.angle_alpha   90.00
_cell.angle_beta   90.00
_cell.angle_gamma   90.00
#
_symmetry.space_group_name_H-M   'P 1'
#
loop_
_entity.id
_entity.type
_entity.pdbx_description
1 polymer ?
#
loop_
_entity_poly.entity_id
_entity_poly.type
_entity_poly.pdbx_seq_one_letter_code
_entity_poly.pdbx_strand_id
1 'polypeptide(L)'
;MYSKIVLVLLSILVIFNSTPFLSFSQQSQTEPSADQSPTLNVPTDLWKNWVDQRTEIIVGNALEAWEKRGLITEIDEIFMDIYASVRKQLTTQAIEMEKRLPSPYDMKEYEIEVTIENTGPRKHFGPQTVEALMESFHEEYSTGTKYLYGEAYLKELDTKYPPDEWIQIFFDKEVPIENVDDYWVYMSLRGRLANIENKPEEWVSGKHGISSTDDFDIYKVAFVNRMIWEHQQRRAALLTDPNIIGGFFGGPEARTFFPHKKGRVYVKRDGDKFAFSGEKLSPKQQFELLSEGIIPEGYEIISLDENSNLLDKPPMPLSPEALLKTGIPGPPWDEIAPKDRASKARTKKTTTGEHFQVRVQHPDRLITPISPRWETRTRYKVGIREQDPRPVFEVPPQDDR
;
A
#
# COMPACT_ATOMS: atom_id res chain seq x y z
N MET A 1 -1.74 -8.83 21.18
CA MET A 1 -2.54 -7.59 21.33
C MET A 1 -1.60 -6.42 21.05
N TYR A 2 -1.87 -5.74 19.92
CA TYR A 2 -1.26 -4.52 19.38
C TYR A 2 0.27 -4.35 19.42
N SER A 3 0.91 -4.66 18.30
CA SER A 3 2.09 -3.93 17.84
C SER A 3 2.21 -4.06 16.31
N LYS A 4 1.49 -3.21 15.59
CA LYS A 4 1.67 -2.98 14.15
C LYS A 4 1.16 -1.59 13.79
N ILE A 5 1.97 -0.57 14.07
CA ILE A 5 2.04 0.68 13.29
C ILE A 5 3.51 1.08 13.29
N VAL A 6 3.98 1.58 12.15
CA VAL A 6 5.34 2.06 11.82
C VAL A 6 6.26 1.00 11.19
N LEU A 7 6.28 0.92 9.86
CA LEU A 7 7.42 1.36 9.03
C LEU A 7 7.14 1.15 7.52
N VAL A 8 6.65 2.20 6.85
CA VAL A 8 7.03 2.50 5.46
C VAL A 8 7.59 3.92 5.49
N LEU A 9 8.86 4.03 5.91
CA LEU A 9 9.66 5.24 5.79
C LEU A 9 11.12 4.80 5.70
N LEU A 10 11.60 4.63 4.47
CA LEU A 10 13.03 4.55 4.16
C LEU A 10 13.20 4.93 2.70
N SER A 11 13.32 6.23 2.42
CA SER A 11 14.08 6.82 1.30
C SER A 11 14.01 8.35 1.28
N ILE A 12 14.41 9.06 2.35
CA ILE A 12 14.88 10.46 2.23
C ILE A 12 15.98 10.69 3.28
N LEU A 13 17.24 10.70 2.84
CA LEU A 13 18.36 11.26 3.57
C LEU A 13 18.74 12.54 2.81
N VAL A 14 18.33 13.71 3.32
CA VAL A 14 18.80 15.02 2.81
C VAL A 14 19.20 15.90 3.98
N ILE A 15 20.40 16.44 3.85
CA ILE A 15 21.13 17.34 4.74
C ILE A 15 20.44 18.72 4.77
N PHE A 16 20.22 19.27 5.97
CA PHE A 16 19.74 20.64 6.21
C PHE A 16 20.90 21.63 6.39
N ASN A 17 20.78 22.81 5.77
CA ASN A 17 21.37 24.11 6.14
C ASN A 17 20.77 25.18 5.20
N SER A 18 20.37 26.41 5.53
CA SER A 18 20.08 27.18 6.76
C SER A 18 19.42 28.51 6.29
N THR A 19 18.35 28.99 6.97
CA THR A 19 17.93 30.42 7.17
C THR A 19 17.37 31.28 5.99
N PRO A 20 16.70 32.44 6.23
CA PRO A 20 15.50 32.64 7.08
C PRO A 20 14.44 33.64 6.50
N PHE A 21 13.25 33.62 7.12
CA PHE A 21 12.33 34.75 7.43
C PHE A 21 12.04 35.85 6.39
N LEU A 22 10.76 35.93 5.96
CA LEU A 22 10.07 37.20 5.74
C LEU A 22 8.62 37.12 6.25
N SER A 23 8.32 38.07 7.13
CA SER A 23 7.02 38.38 7.74
C SER A 23 6.15 39.15 6.73
N PHE A 24 4.87 38.80 6.59
CA PHE A 24 3.89 39.70 6.01
C PHE A 24 2.54 39.66 6.74
N SER A 25 1.99 40.86 6.83
CA SER A 25 0.93 41.38 7.69
C SER A 25 -0.47 40.88 7.32
N GLN A 26 -1.28 40.55 8.34
CA GLN A 26 -2.73 40.36 8.21
C GLN A 26 -3.45 41.72 8.26
N GLN A 27 -4.29 41.97 7.26
CA GLN A 27 -5.33 43.00 7.32
C GLN A 27 -6.69 42.32 7.26
N SER A 28 -7.49 42.57 8.28
CA SER A 28 -8.86 42.13 8.47
C SER A 28 -9.81 42.84 7.51
N GLN A 29 -10.83 42.14 7.01
CA GLN A 29 -12.12 42.76 6.67
C GLN A 29 -13.26 41.75 6.79
N THR A 30 -14.39 42.25 7.27
CA THR A 30 -15.56 41.54 7.78
C THR A 30 -16.73 41.63 6.80
N GLU A 31 -17.56 40.58 6.81
CA GLU A 31 -19.00 40.49 6.42
C GLU A 31 -19.42 40.49 4.93
N PRO A 32 -20.61 39.96 4.54
CA PRO A 32 -21.57 39.08 5.24
C PRO A 32 -22.14 37.88 4.41
N SER A 33 -22.62 36.88 5.15
CA SER A 33 -23.90 36.13 5.01
C SER A 33 -24.37 35.47 3.70
N ALA A 34 -24.80 34.21 3.91
CA ALA A 34 -25.86 33.44 3.24
C ALA A 34 -25.49 32.58 2.01
N ASP A 35 -24.96 31.39 2.29
CA ASP A 35 -25.30 30.22 1.49
C ASP A 35 -25.46 29.00 2.43
N GLN A 36 -26.72 28.56 2.62
CA GLN A 36 -27.05 27.39 3.44
C GLN A 36 -26.77 26.13 2.62
N SER A 37 -25.49 25.77 2.54
CA SER A 37 -25.11 24.40 2.21
C SER A 37 -25.74 23.46 3.24
N PRO A 38 -26.35 22.33 2.84
CA PRO A 38 -26.85 21.34 3.77
C PRO A 38 -25.67 20.83 4.60
N THR A 39 -25.56 21.29 5.84
CA THR A 39 -24.65 20.72 6.82
C THR A 39 -25.04 19.26 6.97
N LEU A 40 -24.16 18.36 6.53
CA LEU A 40 -24.31 16.94 6.82
C LEU A 40 -24.32 16.84 8.34
N ASN A 41 -25.49 16.55 8.92
CA ASN A 41 -25.59 16.28 10.35
C ASN A 41 -24.68 15.10 10.63
N VAL A 42 -23.59 15.37 11.37
CA VAL A 42 -22.67 14.33 11.79
C VAL A 42 -23.42 13.47 12.81
N PRO A 43 -23.48 12.15 12.62
CA PRO A 43 -24.16 11.29 13.58
C PRO A 43 -23.60 11.48 14.98
N THR A 44 -24.43 11.33 16.00
CA THR A 44 -23.96 11.33 17.39
C THR A 44 -22.84 10.29 17.59
N ASP A 45 -22.01 10.46 18.61
CA ASP A 45 -20.85 9.59 18.87
C ASP A 45 -21.21 8.10 18.91
N LEU A 46 -22.43 7.76 19.34
CA LEU A 46 -22.96 6.39 19.33
C LEU A 46 -23.13 5.83 17.91
N TRP A 47 -23.75 6.60 17.01
CA TRP A 47 -23.93 6.21 15.61
C TRP A 47 -22.62 6.20 14.84
N LYS A 48 -21.70 7.12 15.13
CA LYS A 48 -20.35 7.12 14.54
C LYS A 48 -19.58 5.85 14.91
N ASN A 49 -19.55 5.48 16.20
CA ASN A 49 -18.91 4.25 16.65
C ASN A 49 -19.55 3.00 16.01
N TRP A 50 -20.87 3.00 15.85
CA TRP A 50 -21.58 1.93 15.17
C TRP A 50 -21.18 1.84 13.68
N VAL A 51 -21.09 2.97 12.97
CA VAL A 51 -20.63 3.02 11.56
C VAL A 51 -19.22 2.46 11.44
N ASP A 52 -18.29 2.90 12.30
CA ASP A 52 -16.90 2.45 12.26
C ASP A 52 -16.80 0.94 12.52
N GLN A 53 -17.47 0.43 13.57
CA GLN A 53 -17.49 -1.00 13.89
C GLN A 53 -18.11 -1.84 12.76
N ARG A 54 -19.22 -1.37 12.16
CA ARG A 54 -19.87 -2.09 11.06
C ARG A 54 -19.02 -2.05 9.78
N THR A 55 -18.33 -0.95 9.53
CA THR A 55 -17.38 -0.85 8.41
C THR A 55 -16.29 -1.90 8.56
N GLU A 56 -15.64 -1.97 9.73
CA GLU A 56 -14.57 -2.94 9.99
C GLU A 56 -15.04 -4.38 9.78
N ILE A 57 -16.21 -4.75 10.30
CA ILE A 57 -16.79 -6.10 10.12
C ILE A 57 -17.10 -6.39 8.65
N ILE A 58 -17.77 -5.47 7.96
CA ILE A 58 -18.22 -5.68 6.57
C ILE A 58 -17.01 -5.79 5.64
N VAL A 59 -16.03 -4.91 5.81
CA VAL A 59 -14.79 -4.90 5.01
C VAL A 59 -13.95 -6.13 5.33
N GLY A 60 -13.77 -6.47 6.61
CA GLY A 60 -13.04 -7.67 7.02
C GLY A 60 -13.62 -8.96 6.44
N ASN A 61 -14.95 -9.12 6.50
CA ASN A 61 -15.64 -10.28 5.91
C ASN A 61 -15.50 -10.34 4.39
N ALA A 62 -15.57 -9.19 3.71
CA ALA A 62 -15.44 -9.12 2.27
C ALA A 62 -14.03 -9.48 1.81
N LEU A 63 -13.02 -8.92 2.47
CA LEU A 63 -11.62 -9.25 2.21
C LEU A 63 -11.33 -10.72 2.45
N GLU A 64 -11.79 -11.30 3.58
CA GLU A 64 -11.61 -12.73 3.86
C GLU A 64 -12.28 -13.60 2.79
N ALA A 65 -13.48 -13.21 2.32
CA ALA A 65 -14.19 -13.93 1.27
C ALA A 65 -13.48 -13.84 -0.09
N TRP A 66 -12.87 -12.69 -0.41
CA TRP A 66 -12.11 -12.50 -1.64
C TRP A 66 -10.75 -13.18 -1.61
N GLU A 67 -10.05 -13.14 -0.48
CA GLU A 67 -8.81 -13.88 -0.24
C GLU A 67 -9.04 -15.38 -0.44
N LYS A 68 -10.10 -15.95 0.16
CA LYS A 68 -10.49 -17.36 -0.02
C LYS A 68 -10.80 -17.74 -1.48
N ARG A 69 -11.18 -16.76 -2.31
CA ARG A 69 -11.47 -16.95 -3.74
C ARG A 69 -10.28 -16.63 -4.64
N GLY A 70 -9.15 -16.19 -4.09
CA GLY A 70 -8.00 -15.73 -4.86
C GLY A 70 -8.28 -14.46 -5.69
N LEU A 71 -9.25 -13.64 -5.26
CA LEU A 71 -9.64 -12.42 -5.98
C LEU A 71 -8.80 -11.19 -5.61
N ILE A 72 -8.07 -11.26 -4.51
CA ILE A 72 -7.14 -10.23 -4.06
C ILE A 72 -5.84 -10.90 -3.62
N THR A 73 -4.72 -10.34 -4.04
CA THR A 73 -3.37 -10.77 -3.63
C THR A 73 -2.75 -9.79 -2.62
N GLU A 74 -3.22 -8.54 -2.62
CA GLU A 74 -2.72 -7.48 -1.75
C GLU A 74 -3.88 -6.76 -1.06
N ILE A 75 -4.05 -7.05 0.23
CA ILE A 75 -5.17 -6.54 1.04
C ILE A 75 -4.96 -5.05 1.38
N ASP A 76 -3.72 -4.64 1.60
CA ASP A 76 -3.41 -3.34 2.22
C ASP A 76 -3.72 -2.13 1.32
N GLU A 77 -3.51 -2.24 0.00
CA GLU A 77 -3.73 -1.12 -0.93
C GLU A 77 -5.21 -0.87 -1.20
N ILE A 78 -5.99 -1.93 -1.38
CA ILE A 78 -7.43 -1.84 -1.70
C ILE A 78 -8.27 -1.63 -0.41
N PHE A 79 -7.75 -2.01 0.76
CA PHE A 79 -8.47 -1.92 2.03
C PHE A 79 -8.94 -0.50 2.32
N MET A 80 -8.09 0.51 2.17
CA MET A 80 -8.44 1.89 2.54
C MET A 80 -9.55 2.47 1.67
N ASP A 81 -9.55 2.17 0.37
CA ASP A 81 -10.56 2.63 -0.56
C ASP A 81 -11.90 1.94 -0.34
N ILE A 82 -11.88 0.62 -0.12
CA ILE A 82 -13.08 -0.14 0.26
C ILE A 82 -13.61 0.34 1.61
N TYR A 83 -12.74 0.54 2.59
CA TYR A 83 -13.12 1.02 3.92
C TYR A 83 -13.77 2.39 3.84
N ALA A 84 -13.17 3.33 3.11
CA ALA A 84 -13.73 4.66 2.91
C ALA A 84 -15.09 4.61 2.19
N SER A 85 -15.22 3.77 1.15
CA SER A 85 -16.46 3.60 0.39
C SER A 85 -17.58 3.00 1.23
N VAL A 86 -17.32 1.89 1.94
CA VAL A 86 -18.28 1.24 2.85
C VAL A 86 -18.68 2.18 3.98
N ARG A 87 -17.72 2.86 4.60
CA ARG A 87 -17.98 3.82 5.67
C ARG A 87 -18.87 4.96 5.22
N LYS A 88 -18.66 5.48 4.01
CA LYS A 88 -19.49 6.55 3.42
C LYS A 88 -20.93 6.07 3.25
N GLN A 89 -21.15 4.87 2.69
CA GLN A 89 -22.48 4.29 2.52
C GLN A 89 -23.18 4.09 3.87
N LEU A 90 -22.48 3.52 4.86
CA LEU A 90 -23.00 3.31 6.20
C LEU A 90 -23.31 4.63 6.93
N THR A 91 -22.50 5.66 6.73
CA THR A 91 -22.76 7.00 7.30
C THR A 91 -24.06 7.58 6.74
N THR A 92 -24.30 7.48 5.44
CA THR A 92 -25.55 7.94 4.84
C THR A 92 -26.77 7.21 5.41
N GLN A 93 -26.67 5.88 5.59
CA GLN A 93 -27.74 5.09 6.21
C GLN A 93 -27.94 5.45 7.69
N ALA A 94 -26.85 5.65 8.44
CA ALA A 94 -26.89 6.04 9.85
C ALA A 94 -27.58 7.39 10.07
N ILE A 95 -27.30 8.39 9.23
CA ILE A 95 -27.96 9.71 9.29
C ILE A 95 -29.47 9.58 9.11
N GLU A 96 -29.92 8.72 8.22
CA GLU A 96 -31.35 8.50 8.00
C GLU A 96 -32.00 7.73 9.15
N MET A 97 -31.27 6.78 9.75
CA MET A 97 -31.76 5.96 10.85
C MET A 97 -31.77 6.70 12.19
N GLU A 98 -30.83 7.60 12.43
CA GLU A 98 -30.79 8.43 13.65
C GLU A 98 -32.03 9.34 13.78
N LYS A 99 -32.66 9.70 12.65
CA LYS A 99 -33.95 10.42 12.67
C LYS A 99 -35.11 9.58 13.22
N ARG A 100 -34.98 8.25 13.18
CA ARG A 100 -36.04 7.30 13.54
C ARG A 100 -35.78 6.60 14.87
N LEU A 101 -34.51 6.42 15.21
CA LEU A 101 -34.07 5.69 16.40
C LEU A 101 -33.07 6.54 17.18
N PRO A 102 -33.28 6.74 18.50
CA PRO A 102 -32.37 7.54 19.32
C PRO A 102 -31.02 6.85 19.54
N SER A 103 -30.94 5.53 19.32
CA SER A 103 -29.72 4.74 19.46
C SER A 103 -29.64 3.64 18.39
N PRO A 104 -28.44 3.35 17.85
CA PRO A 104 -28.26 2.23 16.93
C PRO A 104 -28.52 0.86 17.59
N TYR A 105 -28.53 0.79 18.92
CA TYR A 105 -28.83 -0.43 19.67
C TYR A 105 -30.33 -0.74 19.78
N ASP A 106 -31.19 0.20 19.41
CA ASP A 106 -32.65 0.00 19.38
C ASP A 106 -33.12 -0.70 18.09
N MET A 107 -32.20 -0.96 17.14
CA MET A 107 -32.48 -1.68 15.90
C MET A 107 -32.73 -3.17 16.15
N LYS A 108 -33.99 -3.59 16.33
CA LYS A 108 -34.32 -5.02 16.52
C LYS A 108 -33.93 -5.89 15.32
N GLU A 109 -34.23 -5.43 14.11
CA GLU A 109 -33.79 -6.01 12.84
C GLU A 109 -33.64 -4.89 11.81
N TYR A 110 -32.46 -4.75 11.21
CA TYR A 110 -32.26 -3.85 10.07
C TYR A 110 -31.37 -4.54 9.04
N GLU A 111 -31.80 -4.46 7.78
CA GLU A 111 -31.02 -4.93 6.64
C GLU A 111 -30.15 -3.77 6.17
N ILE A 112 -28.84 -3.90 6.38
CA ILE A 112 -27.87 -2.97 5.82
C ILE A 112 -27.51 -3.51 4.43
N GLU A 113 -27.80 -2.72 3.40
CA GLU A 113 -27.31 -2.98 2.05
C GLU A 113 -26.03 -2.17 1.85
N VAL A 114 -24.89 -2.85 1.77
CA VAL A 114 -23.61 -2.23 1.38
C VAL A 114 -23.19 -2.86 0.06
N THR A 115 -22.92 -2.01 -0.92
CA THR A 115 -22.32 -2.46 -2.17
C THR A 115 -20.82 -2.30 -2.04
N ILE A 116 -20.12 -3.42 -2.03
CA ILE A 116 -18.66 -3.43 -2.15
C ILE A 116 -18.38 -3.67 -3.62
N GLU A 117 -18.06 -2.60 -4.32
CA GLU A 117 -17.54 -2.73 -5.68
C GLU A 117 -16.17 -3.38 -5.54
N ASN A 118 -16.03 -4.63 -6.03
CA ASN A 118 -14.72 -5.23 -6.21
C ASN A 118 -14.11 -4.53 -7.42
N THR A 119 -13.39 -3.45 -7.15
CA THR A 119 -12.67 -2.70 -8.15
C THR A 119 -11.24 -3.20 -8.20
N GLY A 120 -11.04 -4.51 -8.40
CA GLY A 120 -9.80 -4.94 -9.06
C GLY A 120 -9.48 -3.96 -10.20
N PRO A 121 -8.20 -3.69 -10.45
CA PRO A 121 -7.74 -2.45 -11.08
C PRO A 121 -8.59 -2.11 -12.29
N ARG A 122 -9.13 -0.89 -12.31
CA ARG A 122 -10.10 -0.47 -13.31
C ARG A 122 -9.50 -0.70 -14.69
N LYS A 123 -10.19 -1.49 -15.52
CA LYS A 123 -9.75 -1.83 -16.87
C LYS A 123 -10.28 -0.87 -17.91
N HIS A 124 -9.48 -0.64 -18.95
CA HIS A 124 -9.89 0.09 -20.14
C HIS A 124 -10.28 -0.91 -21.24
N PHE A 125 -11.51 -0.82 -21.74
CA PHE A 125 -12.03 -1.68 -22.82
C PHE A 125 -12.25 -0.93 -24.14
N GLY A 126 -11.99 0.38 -24.16
CA GLY A 126 -12.14 1.21 -25.35
C GLY A 126 -10.91 1.16 -26.27
N PRO A 127 -10.92 1.98 -27.33
CA PRO A 127 -9.75 2.18 -28.19
C PRO A 127 -8.55 2.67 -27.37
N GLN A 128 -7.38 2.06 -27.58
CA GLN A 128 -6.10 2.49 -26.99
C GLN A 128 -5.61 3.76 -27.69
N THR A 129 -6.25 4.89 -27.37
CA THR A 129 -5.91 6.24 -27.84
C THR A 129 -5.55 7.11 -26.65
N VAL A 130 -4.81 8.21 -26.89
CA VAL A 130 -4.31 9.07 -25.81
C VAL A 130 -5.50 9.65 -25.05
N GLU A 131 -6.49 10.15 -25.79
CA GLU A 131 -7.70 10.75 -25.26
C GLU A 131 -8.50 9.75 -24.42
N ALA A 132 -8.66 8.51 -24.89
CA ALA A 132 -9.46 7.51 -24.19
C ALA A 132 -8.79 7.00 -22.90
N LEU A 133 -7.46 6.90 -22.88
CA LEU A 133 -6.71 6.56 -21.67
C LEU A 133 -6.66 7.72 -20.68
N MET A 134 -6.52 8.96 -21.16
CA MET A 134 -6.62 10.16 -20.34
C MET A 134 -8.02 10.30 -19.72
N GLU A 135 -9.04 10.19 -20.59
CA GLU A 135 -10.42 9.74 -20.36
C GLU A 135 -10.56 8.90 -19.09
N SER A 136 -9.98 7.71 -19.20
CA SER A 136 -10.15 6.69 -18.21
C SER A 136 -9.40 7.05 -16.94
N PHE A 137 -8.07 7.16 -16.98
CA PHE A 137 -7.25 7.01 -15.78
C PHE A 137 -6.63 8.31 -15.24
N HIS A 138 -6.63 9.39 -16.02
CA HIS A 138 -5.78 10.54 -15.69
C HIS A 138 -6.24 11.31 -14.45
N GLU A 139 -7.55 11.44 -14.21
CA GLU A 139 -8.06 12.13 -13.01
C GLU A 139 -7.58 11.45 -11.72
N GLU A 140 -7.62 10.12 -11.70
CA GLU A 140 -7.19 9.27 -10.59
C GLU A 140 -5.67 9.41 -10.37
N TYR A 141 -4.90 9.30 -11.46
CA TYR A 141 -3.46 9.52 -11.45
C TYR A 141 -3.07 10.90 -10.89
N SER A 142 -3.70 11.95 -11.42
CA SER A 142 -3.41 13.33 -11.08
C SER A 142 -3.81 13.64 -9.64
N THR A 143 -4.95 13.13 -9.18
CA THR A 143 -5.40 13.30 -7.79
C THR A 143 -4.41 12.65 -6.82
N GLY A 144 -4.02 11.40 -7.05
CA GLY A 144 -3.07 10.71 -6.18
C GLY A 144 -1.67 11.35 -6.22
N THR A 145 -1.21 11.79 -7.40
CA THR A 145 0.08 12.50 -7.53
C THR A 145 0.07 13.84 -6.79
N LYS A 146 -1.01 14.62 -6.93
CA LYS A 146 -1.20 15.87 -6.16
C LYS A 146 -1.20 15.62 -4.66
N TYR A 147 -1.83 14.54 -4.20
CA TYR A 147 -1.88 14.19 -2.78
C TYR A 147 -0.48 13.83 -2.24
N LEU A 148 0.29 13.02 -2.97
CA LEU A 148 1.60 12.54 -2.52
C LEU A 148 2.70 13.59 -2.61
N TYR A 149 2.70 14.41 -3.65
CA TYR A 149 3.83 15.28 -3.99
C TYR A 149 3.46 16.77 -4.11
N GLY A 150 2.17 17.10 -4.03
CA GLY A 150 1.66 18.46 -4.17
C GLY A 150 1.34 18.86 -5.61
N GLU A 151 0.47 19.86 -5.76
CA GLU A 151 0.03 20.36 -7.07
C GLU A 151 1.15 21.05 -7.86
N ALA A 152 2.05 21.75 -7.18
CA ALA A 152 3.19 22.41 -7.82
C ALA A 152 4.10 21.39 -8.53
N TYR A 153 4.35 20.25 -7.89
CA TYR A 153 5.14 19.16 -8.47
C TYR A 153 4.47 18.57 -9.71
N LEU A 154 3.16 18.28 -9.67
CA LEU A 154 2.45 17.76 -10.84
C LEU A 154 2.49 18.76 -12.01
N LYS A 155 2.32 20.06 -11.73
CA LYS A 155 2.36 21.09 -12.78
C LYS A 155 3.75 21.21 -13.43
N GLU A 156 4.81 21.14 -12.64
CA GLU A 156 6.19 21.10 -13.15
C GLU A 156 6.39 19.85 -14.02
N LEU A 157 5.91 18.70 -13.54
CA LEU A 157 6.03 17.44 -14.24
C LEU A 157 5.29 17.45 -15.58
N ASP A 158 4.04 17.92 -15.62
CA ASP A 158 3.24 18.02 -16.84
C ASP A 158 3.78 19.07 -17.82
N THR A 159 4.50 20.09 -17.32
CA THR A 159 5.20 21.05 -18.19
C THR A 159 6.41 20.41 -18.86
N LYS A 160 7.17 19.60 -18.12
CA LYS A 160 8.41 18.99 -18.60
C LYS A 160 8.16 17.73 -19.44
N TYR A 161 7.19 16.94 -19.03
CA TYR A 161 6.78 15.68 -19.64
C TYR A 161 5.25 15.65 -19.76
N PRO A 162 4.69 16.33 -20.79
CA PRO A 162 3.25 16.37 -21.01
C PRO A 162 2.63 14.98 -21.04
N PRO A 163 1.48 14.76 -20.37
CA PRO A 163 0.91 13.43 -20.20
C PRO A 163 0.50 12.78 -21.53
N ASP A 164 0.01 13.56 -22.48
CA ASP A 164 -0.38 13.13 -23.82
C ASP A 164 0.82 12.65 -24.66
N GLU A 165 1.89 13.45 -24.72
CA GLU A 165 3.15 13.07 -25.38
C GLU A 165 3.76 11.82 -24.74
N TRP A 166 3.67 11.72 -23.41
CA TRP A 166 4.19 10.59 -22.67
C TRP A 166 3.43 9.30 -22.95
N ILE A 167 2.09 9.36 -23.02
CA ILE A 167 1.26 8.22 -23.40
C ILE A 167 1.59 7.78 -24.84
N GLN A 168 1.79 8.72 -25.75
CA GLN A 168 2.12 8.42 -27.14
C GLN A 168 3.41 7.59 -27.27
N ILE A 169 4.42 7.86 -26.44
CA ILE A 169 5.67 7.06 -26.42
C ILE A 169 5.41 5.56 -26.18
N PHE A 170 4.41 5.21 -25.37
CA PHE A 170 4.06 3.80 -25.12
C PHE A 170 3.32 3.17 -26.28
N PHE A 171 2.46 3.93 -26.97
CA PHE A 171 1.79 3.45 -28.18
C PHE A 171 2.74 3.23 -29.35
N ASP A 172 3.72 4.12 -29.54
CA ASP A 172 4.77 3.97 -30.54
C ASP A 172 5.62 2.70 -30.32
N LYS A 173 5.59 2.17 -29.09
CA LYS A 173 6.27 0.94 -28.67
C LYS A 173 5.35 -0.27 -28.60
N GLU A 174 4.10 -0.14 -29.06
CA GLU A 174 3.08 -1.19 -29.03
C GLU A 174 2.83 -1.75 -27.61
N VAL A 175 2.96 -0.90 -26.59
CA VAL A 175 2.75 -1.28 -25.19
C VAL A 175 1.28 -1.03 -24.81
N PRO A 176 0.49 -2.07 -24.51
CA PRO A 176 -0.89 -1.87 -24.09
C PRO A 176 -0.96 -1.32 -22.66
N ILE A 177 -1.90 -0.43 -22.41
CA ILE A 177 -2.24 0.09 -21.08
C ILE A 177 -3.66 -0.41 -20.77
N GLU A 178 -3.74 -1.57 -20.12
CA GLU A 178 -5.01 -2.30 -19.99
C GLU A 178 -5.81 -1.88 -18.77
N ASN A 179 -5.13 -1.35 -17.75
CA ASN A 179 -5.72 -1.02 -16.46
C ASN A 179 -5.04 0.19 -15.81
N VAL A 180 -5.62 0.64 -14.71
CA VAL A 180 -5.12 1.79 -13.95
C VAL A 180 -3.71 1.58 -13.39
N ASP A 181 -3.33 0.36 -13.02
CA ASP A 181 -2.00 0.09 -12.48
C ASP A 181 -0.92 0.24 -13.57
N ASP A 182 -1.18 -0.29 -14.77
CA ASP A 182 -0.32 -0.08 -15.94
C ASP A 182 -0.16 1.43 -16.21
N TYR A 183 -1.27 2.16 -16.24
CA TYR A 183 -1.27 3.60 -16.46
C TYR A 183 -0.45 4.32 -15.38
N TRP A 184 -0.69 4.01 -14.11
CA TRP A 184 0.01 4.62 -12.98
C TRP A 184 1.51 4.34 -13.04
N VAL A 185 1.92 3.09 -13.27
CA VAL A 185 3.33 2.72 -13.41
C VAL A 185 3.99 3.51 -14.52
N TYR A 186 3.41 3.51 -15.72
CA TYR A 186 3.98 4.21 -16.88
C TYR A 186 4.02 5.74 -16.71
N MET A 187 2.99 6.33 -16.11
CA MET A 187 2.95 7.76 -15.83
C MET A 187 3.90 8.18 -14.70
N SER A 188 4.14 7.30 -13.71
CA SER A 188 5.11 7.54 -12.64
C SER A 188 6.56 7.61 -13.16
N LEU A 189 6.84 7.01 -14.33
CA LEU A 189 8.18 7.06 -14.95
C LEU A 189 8.60 8.49 -15.30
N ARG A 190 7.65 9.39 -15.58
CA ARG A 190 7.92 10.83 -15.80
C ARG A 190 8.67 11.44 -14.63
N GLY A 191 8.15 11.22 -13.41
CA GLY A 191 8.75 11.78 -12.20
C GLY A 191 10.13 11.20 -11.93
N ARG A 192 10.31 9.89 -12.17
CA ARG A 192 11.63 9.24 -12.05
C ARG A 192 12.63 9.79 -13.06
N LEU A 193 12.22 9.99 -14.31
CA LEU A 193 13.08 10.55 -15.34
C LEU A 193 13.44 12.02 -15.05
N ALA A 194 12.46 12.84 -14.65
CA ALA A 194 12.69 14.23 -14.25
C ALA A 194 13.73 14.35 -13.13
N ASN A 195 13.69 13.42 -12.17
CA ASN A 195 14.67 13.35 -11.07
C ASN A 195 16.07 12.92 -11.54
N ILE A 196 16.16 12.08 -12.58
CA ILE A 196 17.44 11.58 -13.13
C ILE A 196 18.10 12.59 -14.06
N GLU A 197 17.31 13.36 -14.80
CA GLU A 197 17.81 14.36 -15.76
C GLU A 197 18.78 15.36 -15.14
N ASN A 198 18.50 15.79 -13.90
CA ASN A 198 19.34 16.73 -13.16
C ASN A 198 20.53 16.05 -12.44
N LYS A 199 20.80 14.77 -12.74
CA LYS A 199 21.83 13.94 -12.09
C LYS A 199 22.67 13.18 -13.13
N PRO A 200 23.61 13.85 -13.81
CA PRO A 200 24.48 13.23 -14.81
C PRO A 200 25.14 11.93 -14.37
N GLU A 201 25.54 11.86 -13.10
CA GLU A 201 26.14 10.68 -12.49
C GLU A 201 25.27 9.41 -12.59
N GLU A 202 23.95 9.54 -12.67
CA GLU A 202 23.05 8.40 -12.81
C GLU A 202 23.12 7.80 -14.22
N TRP A 203 23.07 8.64 -15.26
CA TRP A 203 23.01 8.17 -16.65
C TRP A 203 24.37 7.95 -17.33
N VAL A 204 25.47 8.47 -16.75
CA VAL A 204 26.84 8.12 -17.16
C VAL A 204 27.40 6.87 -16.44
N SER A 205 26.74 6.40 -15.37
CA SER A 205 27.28 5.30 -14.55
C SER A 205 26.97 3.89 -15.04
N GLY A 206 26.07 3.75 -16.02
CA GLY A 206 25.58 2.45 -16.46
C GLY A 206 24.58 1.79 -15.49
N LYS A 207 24.04 2.55 -14.53
CA LYS A 207 23.03 2.07 -13.58
C LYS A 207 21.76 1.62 -14.29
N HIS A 208 20.95 0.83 -13.59
CA HIS A 208 19.69 0.25 -14.10
C HIS A 208 19.86 -0.71 -15.29
N GLY A 209 21.08 -1.15 -15.59
CA GLY A 209 21.34 -2.00 -16.75
C GLY A 209 21.19 -1.26 -18.08
N ILE A 210 21.32 0.07 -18.06
CA ILE A 210 21.32 0.94 -19.25
C ILE A 210 22.78 1.29 -19.53
N SER A 211 23.23 1.17 -20.77
CA SER A 211 24.60 1.55 -21.14
C SER A 211 24.85 3.03 -20.82
N SER A 212 26.05 3.33 -20.28
CA SER A 212 26.46 4.71 -20.03
C SER A 212 26.46 5.52 -21.32
N THR A 213 26.01 6.77 -21.24
CA THR A 213 25.95 7.70 -22.38
C THR A 213 26.23 9.11 -21.89
N ASP A 214 26.78 9.96 -22.76
CA ASP A 214 26.94 11.41 -22.49
C ASP A 214 25.74 12.24 -22.97
N ASP A 215 24.78 11.59 -23.64
CA ASP A 215 23.58 12.17 -24.23
C ASP A 215 22.33 11.74 -23.45
N PHE A 216 21.66 12.73 -22.82
CA PHE A 216 20.47 12.49 -22.02
C PHE A 216 19.26 12.02 -22.86
N ASP A 217 19.12 12.45 -24.11
CA ASP A 217 18.01 12.00 -24.96
C ASP A 217 18.18 10.53 -25.35
N ILE A 218 19.43 10.09 -25.60
CA ILE A 218 19.75 8.66 -25.76
C ILE A 218 19.42 7.89 -24.47
N TYR A 219 19.81 8.41 -23.31
CA TYR A 219 19.50 7.79 -22.02
C TYR A 219 17.99 7.70 -21.79
N LYS A 220 17.23 8.77 -22.06
CA LYS A 220 15.77 8.83 -21.91
C LYS A 220 15.08 7.70 -22.67
N VAL A 221 15.45 7.49 -23.93
CA VAL A 221 14.88 6.41 -24.76
C VAL A 221 15.22 5.04 -24.16
N ALA A 222 16.48 4.84 -23.77
CA ALA A 222 16.92 3.58 -23.17
C ALA A 222 16.25 3.31 -21.81
N PHE A 223 16.07 4.35 -20.99
CA PHE A 223 15.37 4.30 -19.72
C PHE A 223 13.91 3.91 -19.88
N VAL A 224 13.17 4.56 -20.77
CA VAL A 224 11.76 4.21 -21.01
C VAL A 224 11.64 2.76 -21.49
N ASN A 225 12.46 2.34 -22.46
CA ASN A 225 12.48 0.96 -22.93
C ASN A 225 12.77 -0.04 -21.80
N ARG A 226 13.76 0.28 -20.97
CA ARG A 226 14.14 -0.56 -19.83
C ARG A 226 13.00 -0.70 -18.83
N MET A 227 12.35 0.40 -18.47
CA MET A 227 11.26 0.41 -17.48
C MET A 227 10.00 -0.31 -18.00
N ILE A 228 9.68 -0.18 -19.29
CA ILE A 228 8.63 -0.96 -19.95
C ILE A 228 8.94 -2.45 -19.83
N TRP A 229 10.15 -2.85 -20.22
CA TRP A 229 10.57 -4.24 -20.14
C TRP A 229 10.49 -4.78 -18.71
N GLU A 230 10.96 -4.03 -17.71
CA GLU A 230 10.87 -4.42 -16.30
C GLU A 230 9.42 -4.63 -15.84
N HIS A 231 8.52 -3.74 -16.22
CA HIS A 231 7.09 -3.89 -15.91
C HIS A 231 6.50 -5.13 -16.56
N GLN A 232 6.80 -5.37 -17.84
CA GLN A 232 6.35 -6.57 -18.56
C GLN A 232 6.88 -7.87 -17.92
N GLN A 233 8.14 -7.90 -17.47
CA GLN A 233 8.69 -9.06 -16.75
C GLN A 233 7.97 -9.31 -15.42
N ARG A 234 7.72 -8.25 -14.64
CA ARG A 234 6.95 -8.35 -13.38
C ARG A 234 5.55 -8.89 -13.65
N ARG A 235 4.86 -8.32 -14.63
CA ARG A 235 3.49 -8.71 -15.02
C ARG A 235 3.44 -10.16 -15.51
N ALA A 236 4.38 -10.57 -16.37
CA ALA A 236 4.47 -11.95 -16.84
C ALA A 236 4.68 -12.92 -15.67
N ALA A 237 5.56 -12.58 -14.72
CA ALA A 237 5.80 -13.41 -13.55
C ALA A 237 4.53 -13.55 -12.68
N LEU A 238 3.85 -12.44 -12.37
CA LEU A 238 2.58 -12.45 -11.60
C LEU A 238 1.50 -13.31 -12.27
N LEU A 239 1.40 -13.25 -13.60
CA LEU A 239 0.45 -14.08 -14.37
C LEU A 239 0.81 -15.58 -14.32
N THR A 240 2.09 -15.92 -14.18
CA THR A 240 2.56 -17.32 -14.13
C THR A 240 2.48 -17.94 -12.74
N ASP A 241 2.68 -17.15 -11.68
CA ASP A 241 2.62 -17.60 -10.29
C ASP A 241 1.96 -16.50 -9.45
N PRO A 242 0.67 -16.65 -9.06
CA PRO A 242 -0.05 -15.64 -8.29
C PRO A 242 0.48 -15.47 -6.86
N ASN A 243 1.40 -16.32 -6.39
CA ASN A 243 2.05 -16.15 -5.08
C ASN A 243 3.25 -15.17 -5.13
N ILE A 244 3.57 -14.64 -6.31
CA ILE A 244 4.59 -13.62 -6.46
C ILE A 244 4.04 -12.29 -5.92
N ILE A 245 4.81 -11.64 -5.04
CA ILE A 245 4.46 -10.38 -4.37
C ILE A 245 5.38 -9.22 -4.78
N GLY A 246 6.12 -9.38 -5.88
CA GLY A 246 7.11 -8.43 -6.37
C GLY A 246 8.43 -9.09 -6.71
N GLY A 247 9.53 -8.34 -6.60
CA GLY A 247 10.88 -8.84 -6.90
C GLY A 247 11.86 -7.72 -7.19
N PHE A 248 13.06 -8.09 -7.63
CA PHE A 248 14.08 -7.16 -8.08
C PHE A 248 14.75 -7.64 -9.37
N PHE A 249 15.47 -6.74 -10.03
CA PHE A 249 16.27 -7.08 -11.20
C PHE A 249 17.75 -7.17 -10.82
N GLY A 250 18.42 -8.19 -11.32
CA GLY A 250 19.85 -8.41 -11.13
C GLY A 250 20.44 -9.27 -12.24
N GLY A 251 21.61 -9.87 -11.99
CA GLY A 251 22.36 -10.62 -12.98
C GLY A 251 23.08 -9.71 -13.98
N PRO A 252 23.60 -10.27 -15.08
CA PRO A 252 24.33 -9.51 -16.08
C PRO A 252 23.43 -8.41 -16.66
N GLU A 253 23.90 -7.17 -16.61
CA GLU A 253 23.15 -5.98 -17.06
C GLU A 253 21.74 -5.85 -16.42
N ALA A 254 21.56 -6.38 -15.21
CA ALA A 254 20.28 -6.43 -14.52
C ALA A 254 19.15 -7.10 -15.35
N ARG A 255 19.45 -8.04 -16.25
CA ARG A 255 18.44 -8.64 -17.15
C ARG A 255 17.67 -9.83 -16.58
N THR A 256 17.90 -10.19 -15.33
CA THR A 256 17.18 -11.29 -14.67
C THR A 256 16.22 -10.73 -13.62
N PHE A 257 14.93 -11.06 -13.76
CA PHE A 257 13.94 -10.78 -12.72
C PHE A 257 13.95 -11.88 -11.67
N PHE A 258 14.14 -11.48 -10.41
CA PHE A 258 14.16 -12.34 -9.24
C PHE A 258 12.85 -12.12 -8.44
N PRO A 259 11.81 -12.94 -8.68
CA PRO A 259 10.51 -12.73 -8.05
C PRO A 259 10.55 -13.07 -6.56
N HIS A 260 9.92 -12.22 -5.74
CA HIS A 260 9.66 -12.49 -4.33
C HIS A 260 8.39 -13.34 -4.21
N LYS A 261 8.45 -14.42 -3.44
CA LYS A 261 7.29 -15.23 -3.08
C LYS A 261 7.52 -15.94 -1.75
N LYS A 262 6.43 -16.44 -1.16
CA LYS A 262 6.50 -17.18 0.10
C LYS A 262 7.46 -18.38 -0.01
N GLY A 263 8.30 -18.55 0.99
CA GLY A 263 9.37 -19.54 1.08
C GLY A 263 10.65 -19.14 0.34
N ARG A 264 10.72 -18.02 -0.40
CA ARG A 264 11.92 -17.71 -1.22
C ARG A 264 12.78 -16.59 -0.65
N VAL A 265 14.08 -16.85 -0.53
CA VAL A 265 15.07 -15.87 -0.05
C VAL A 265 16.28 -15.85 -0.97
N TYR A 266 16.66 -14.64 -1.37
CA TYR A 266 17.87 -14.38 -2.13
C TYR A 266 18.96 -13.93 -1.17
N VAL A 267 20.14 -14.56 -1.24
CA VAL A 267 21.30 -14.26 -0.42
C VAL A 267 22.39 -13.75 -1.32
N LYS A 268 22.56 -12.43 -1.35
CA LYS A 268 23.66 -11.78 -2.07
C LYS A 268 24.91 -11.78 -1.20
N ARG A 269 26.05 -12.21 -1.72
CA ARG A 269 27.35 -12.15 -1.02
C ARG A 269 28.39 -11.34 -1.79
N ASP A 270 29.09 -10.49 -1.04
CA ASP A 270 30.25 -9.69 -1.45
C ASP A 270 31.33 -9.83 -0.36
N GLY A 271 32.17 -10.85 -0.50
CA GLY A 271 33.14 -11.25 0.53
C GLY A 271 32.45 -11.57 1.88
N ASP A 272 32.81 -10.81 2.92
CA ASP A 272 32.24 -10.91 4.27
C ASP A 272 30.89 -10.20 4.40
N LYS A 273 30.46 -9.43 3.39
CA LYS A 273 29.16 -8.73 3.39
C LYS A 273 28.10 -9.61 2.75
N PHE A 274 26.88 -9.47 3.25
CA PHE A 274 25.72 -10.10 2.63
C PHE A 274 24.50 -9.20 2.69
N ALA A 275 23.54 -9.50 1.82
CA ALA A 275 22.21 -8.92 1.86
C ALA A 275 21.16 -10.01 1.62
N PHE A 276 20.07 -9.95 2.37
CA PHE A 276 18.91 -10.80 2.18
C PHE A 276 17.81 -10.04 1.42
N SER A 277 17.14 -10.70 0.49
CA SER A 277 15.96 -10.17 -0.20
C SER A 277 14.90 -11.28 -0.34
N GLY A 278 13.63 -10.93 -0.47
CA GLY A 278 12.52 -11.89 -0.43
C GLY A 278 11.92 -12.05 0.98
N GLU A 279 11.54 -13.27 1.36
CA GLU A 279 10.92 -13.52 2.66
C GLU A 279 11.93 -13.32 3.81
N LYS A 280 11.46 -12.72 4.91
CA LYS A 280 12.31 -12.40 6.05
C LYS A 280 12.61 -13.64 6.88
N LEU A 281 13.87 -14.07 6.87
CA LEU A 281 14.38 -15.08 7.81
C LEU A 281 14.50 -14.51 9.23
N SER A 282 14.26 -15.35 10.24
CA SER A 282 14.58 -15.02 11.63
C SER A 282 16.09 -14.86 11.86
N PRO A 283 16.55 -14.11 12.89
CA PRO A 283 17.97 -13.98 13.18
C PRO A 283 18.70 -15.32 13.35
N LYS A 284 18.05 -16.30 13.99
CA LYS A 284 18.58 -17.66 14.14
C LYS A 284 18.77 -18.35 12.79
N GLN A 285 17.76 -18.29 11.90
CA GLN A 285 17.86 -18.87 10.56
C GLN A 285 18.92 -18.16 9.70
N GLN A 286 19.04 -16.83 9.79
CA GLN A 286 20.10 -16.09 9.10
C GLN A 286 21.48 -16.52 9.61
N PHE A 287 21.63 -16.67 10.93
CA PHE A 287 22.86 -17.13 11.54
C PHE A 287 23.23 -18.54 11.07
N GLU A 288 22.36 -19.54 11.26
CA GLU A 288 22.59 -20.94 10.87
C GLU A 288 22.87 -21.08 9.37
N LEU A 289 22.17 -20.32 8.52
CA LEU A 289 22.41 -20.31 7.08
C LEU A 289 23.80 -19.75 6.75
N LEU A 290 24.24 -18.69 7.43
CA LEU A 290 25.53 -18.06 7.14
C LEU A 290 26.70 -18.81 7.79
N SER A 291 26.53 -19.39 8.98
CA SER A 291 27.59 -20.04 9.78
C SER A 291 27.76 -21.52 9.47
N GLU A 292 26.68 -22.21 9.15
CA GLU A 292 26.67 -23.67 8.97
C GLU A 292 26.20 -24.08 7.57
N GLY A 293 25.64 -23.14 6.78
CA GLY A 293 25.06 -23.45 5.48
C GLY A 293 23.74 -24.22 5.59
N ILE A 294 23.08 -24.18 6.76
CA ILE A 294 21.82 -24.87 6.98
C ILE A 294 20.69 -24.10 6.31
N ILE A 295 20.01 -24.75 5.37
CA ILE A 295 18.83 -24.21 4.71
C ILE A 295 17.61 -24.39 5.63
N PRO A 296 16.90 -23.32 6.03
CA PRO A 296 15.71 -23.44 6.86
C PRO A 296 14.59 -24.25 6.17
N GLU A 297 13.89 -25.08 6.94
CA GLU A 297 12.79 -25.90 6.40
C GLU A 297 11.69 -25.02 5.78
N GLY A 298 11.22 -25.42 4.60
CA GLY A 298 10.21 -24.69 3.84
C GLY A 298 10.74 -23.48 3.06
N TYR A 299 12.06 -23.24 3.08
CA TYR A 299 12.69 -22.15 2.34
C TYR A 299 13.51 -22.63 1.13
N GLU A 300 13.37 -21.91 0.02
CA GLU A 300 14.22 -21.93 -1.16
C GLU A 300 15.25 -20.79 -1.04
N ILE A 301 16.51 -21.15 -0.82
CA ILE A 301 17.62 -20.20 -0.72
C ILE A 301 18.34 -20.11 -2.07
N ILE A 302 18.32 -18.93 -2.68
CA ILE A 302 18.98 -18.65 -3.95
C ILE A 302 20.20 -17.77 -3.67
N SER A 303 21.39 -18.29 -3.94
CA SER A 303 22.64 -17.56 -3.70
C SER A 303 23.03 -16.70 -4.90
N LEU A 304 23.41 -15.46 -4.64
CA LEU A 304 23.82 -14.49 -5.63
C LEU A 304 25.22 -13.95 -5.32
N ASP A 305 26.00 -13.66 -6.36
CA ASP A 305 27.29 -12.97 -6.22
C ASP A 305 27.14 -11.45 -6.00
N GLU A 306 28.26 -10.74 -5.92
CA GLU A 306 28.31 -9.28 -5.73
C GLU A 306 27.61 -8.48 -6.85
N ASN A 307 27.49 -9.07 -8.04
CA ASN A 307 26.84 -8.52 -9.23
C ASN A 307 25.40 -9.06 -9.40
N SER A 308 24.89 -9.77 -8.39
CA SER A 308 23.57 -10.40 -8.41
C SER A 308 23.41 -11.49 -9.47
N ASN A 309 24.49 -12.11 -9.94
CA ASN A 309 24.43 -13.30 -10.78
C ASN A 309 24.09 -14.53 -9.92
N LEU A 310 23.37 -15.48 -10.52
CA LEU A 310 23.06 -16.76 -9.89
C LEU A 310 24.35 -17.57 -9.68
N LEU A 311 24.50 -18.09 -8.46
CA LEU A 311 25.55 -19.04 -8.14
C LEU A 311 25.02 -20.47 -8.24
N ASP A 312 25.73 -21.33 -8.97
CA ASP A 312 25.39 -22.76 -9.09
C ASP A 312 25.47 -23.51 -7.76
N LYS A 313 26.29 -22.99 -6.83
CA LYS A 313 26.49 -23.54 -5.49
C LYS A 313 26.45 -22.42 -4.45
N PRO A 314 25.85 -22.67 -3.27
CA PRO A 314 25.89 -21.70 -2.19
C PRO A 314 27.34 -21.40 -1.80
N PRO A 315 27.65 -20.16 -1.40
CA PRO A 315 28.97 -19.79 -0.92
C PRO A 315 29.29 -20.54 0.38
N MET A 316 30.58 -20.80 0.64
CA MET A 316 31.01 -21.49 1.85
C MET A 316 30.55 -20.75 3.11
N PRO A 317 30.20 -21.45 4.21
CA PRO A 317 29.83 -20.79 5.45
C PRO A 317 30.93 -19.82 5.95
N LEU A 318 30.50 -18.74 6.60
CA LEU A 318 31.40 -17.72 7.15
C LEU A 318 32.11 -18.25 8.39
N SER A 319 33.36 -17.82 8.59
CA SER A 319 34.06 -18.10 9.84
C SER A 319 33.40 -17.34 11.01
N PRO A 320 33.57 -17.81 12.26
CA PRO A 320 33.09 -17.10 13.43
C PRO A 320 33.54 -15.63 13.49
N GLU A 321 34.79 -15.34 13.10
CA GLU A 321 35.33 -13.98 13.08
C GLU A 321 34.68 -13.10 12.01
N ALA A 322 34.39 -13.66 10.84
CA ALA A 322 33.67 -12.96 9.78
C ALA A 322 32.23 -12.66 10.23
N LEU A 323 31.53 -13.62 10.84
CA LEU A 323 30.18 -13.45 11.38
C LEU A 323 30.09 -12.33 12.41
N LEU A 324 31.06 -12.22 13.31
CA LEU A 324 31.08 -11.15 14.33
C LEU A 324 31.12 -9.75 13.72
N LYS A 325 31.75 -9.57 12.55
CA LYS A 325 31.77 -8.27 11.86
C LYS A 325 30.43 -7.87 11.26
N THR A 326 29.52 -8.83 11.10
CA THR A 326 28.24 -8.64 10.39
C THR A 326 27.18 -7.99 11.29
N GLY A 327 27.38 -8.04 12.60
CA GLY A 327 26.41 -7.52 13.57
C GLY A 327 25.14 -8.37 13.72
N ILE A 328 25.03 -9.52 13.03
CA ILE A 328 24.00 -10.52 13.36
C ILE A 328 24.36 -11.05 14.76
N PRO A 329 23.44 -10.97 15.73
CA PRO A 329 23.71 -11.51 17.06
C PRO A 329 24.10 -12.99 16.93
N GLY A 330 25.17 -13.41 17.60
CA GLY A 330 25.43 -14.83 17.78
C GLY A 330 24.45 -15.42 18.82
N PRO A 331 24.40 -16.74 18.98
CA PRO A 331 23.77 -17.36 20.15
C PRO A 331 24.33 -16.74 21.46
N PRO A 332 23.53 -16.67 22.56
CA PRO A 332 22.59 -17.71 22.96
C PRO A 332 21.13 -17.27 22.77
N TRP A 333 20.50 -17.76 21.70
CA TRP A 333 19.08 -17.54 21.39
C TRP A 333 18.12 -18.05 22.49
N ASP A 334 18.65 -18.77 23.48
CA ASP A 334 17.94 -19.45 24.58
C ASP A 334 18.18 -18.86 25.99
N GLU A 335 18.92 -17.75 26.19
CA GLU A 335 19.17 -17.22 27.56
C GLU A 335 18.21 -16.09 28.04
N ILE A 336 17.21 -15.68 27.26
CA ILE A 336 16.18 -14.73 27.70
C ILE A 336 14.77 -15.27 27.42
N ALA A 337 14.42 -16.34 28.11
CA ALA A 337 13.06 -16.56 28.57
C ALA A 337 13.09 -17.28 29.92
N PRO A 338 12.94 -16.56 31.04
CA PRO A 338 12.48 -17.20 32.26
C PRO A 338 11.10 -17.78 31.98
N LYS A 339 11.01 -19.11 32.01
CA LYS A 339 9.75 -19.80 32.30
C LYS A 339 9.21 -19.19 33.59
N ASP A 340 7.91 -18.89 33.60
CA ASP A 340 7.13 -18.41 34.76
C ASP A 340 7.14 -16.90 35.02
N ARG A 341 6.23 -16.18 34.36
CA ARG A 341 5.37 -15.21 35.07
C ARG A 341 4.13 -14.85 34.28
N ALA A 342 3.03 -15.47 34.67
CA ALA A 342 1.71 -14.91 34.52
C ALA A 342 1.63 -13.61 35.34
N SER A 343 1.25 -12.50 34.71
CA SER A 343 0.53 -11.44 35.42
C SER A 343 -0.33 -10.63 34.46
N LYS A 344 -1.63 -10.67 34.76
CA LYS A 344 -2.65 -9.73 34.30
C LYS A 344 -2.24 -8.32 34.71
N ALA A 345 -2.41 -7.33 33.84
CA ALA A 345 -2.79 -5.98 34.26
C ALA A 345 -3.49 -5.21 33.14
N ARG A 346 -4.68 -4.70 33.50
CA ARG A 346 -5.42 -3.64 32.81
C ARG A 346 -4.66 -2.31 32.94
N THR A 347 -4.81 -1.44 31.94
CA THR A 347 -5.02 0.00 32.18
C THR A 347 -5.68 0.67 30.97
N LYS A 348 -6.77 1.41 31.26
CA LYS A 348 -7.34 2.48 30.44
C LYS A 348 -6.49 3.75 30.64
N LYS A 349 -6.36 4.60 29.61
CA LYS A 349 -6.74 6.04 29.69
C LYS A 349 -6.68 6.75 28.33
N THR A 350 -7.60 7.71 28.25
CA THR A 350 -8.01 8.67 27.22
C THR A 350 -7.09 9.87 27.04
N THR A 351 -7.25 10.56 25.90
CA THR A 351 -7.30 12.03 25.59
C THR A 351 -6.50 12.35 24.31
N THR A 352 -6.73 13.36 23.46
CA THR A 352 -7.84 14.25 23.02
C THR A 352 -7.22 15.13 21.92
N GLY A 353 -7.99 15.51 20.88
CA GLY A 353 -7.79 16.73 20.07
C GLY A 353 -6.96 16.59 18.77
N GLU A 354 -7.18 17.32 17.66
CA GLU A 354 -8.16 18.35 17.25
C GLU A 354 -8.13 18.45 15.69
N HIS A 355 -9.24 18.99 15.13
CA HIS A 355 -9.64 19.55 13.80
C HIS A 355 -8.57 19.91 12.71
N PHE A 356 -8.80 20.05 11.38
CA PHE A 356 -9.88 20.57 10.46
C PHE A 356 -9.70 19.95 9.02
N GLN A 357 -10.70 19.56 8.17
CA GLN A 357 -11.62 20.30 7.24
C GLN A 357 -10.91 21.16 6.14
N VAL A 358 -11.19 21.19 4.82
CA VAL A 358 -12.42 21.25 3.96
C VAL A 358 -12.07 20.90 2.47
N ARG A 359 -12.83 20.04 1.75
CA ARG A 359 -13.67 20.23 0.51
C ARG A 359 -13.19 21.27 -0.55
N VAL A 360 -13.37 21.06 -1.86
CA VAL A 360 -14.66 21.22 -2.59
C VAL A 360 -14.66 20.50 -3.96
N GLN A 361 -15.85 20.02 -4.32
CA GLN A 361 -16.30 19.40 -5.59
C GLN A 361 -16.52 20.42 -6.71
N HIS A 362 -16.57 19.97 -7.97
CA HIS A 362 -17.78 20.06 -8.82
C HIS A 362 -17.58 19.33 -10.17
N PRO A 363 -18.64 19.09 -10.97
CA PRO A 363 -18.89 17.82 -11.63
C PRO A 363 -19.01 18.00 -13.15
N ASP A 364 -19.54 16.94 -13.76
CA ASP A 364 -20.04 16.80 -15.13
C ASP A 364 -19.03 16.22 -16.10
N ARG A 365 -19.20 14.92 -16.40
CA ARG A 365 -19.46 14.45 -17.77
C ARG A 365 -19.89 13.00 -17.88
N LEU A 366 -20.94 12.86 -18.70
CA LEU A 366 -21.30 11.86 -19.71
C LEU A 366 -20.85 10.39 -19.55
N ILE A 367 -21.86 9.53 -19.77
CA ILE A 367 -21.85 8.07 -19.63
C ILE A 367 -21.09 7.43 -20.81
N THR A 368 -19.93 6.86 -20.53
CA THR A 368 -19.23 5.85 -21.36
C THR A 368 -19.68 4.43 -20.96
N PRO A 369 -19.55 3.43 -21.85
CA PRO A 369 -20.10 2.10 -21.62
C PRO A 369 -19.44 1.44 -20.40
N ILE A 370 -20.30 1.05 -19.47
CA ILE A 370 -19.95 0.47 -18.18
C ILE A 370 -19.19 -0.84 -18.43
N SER A 371 -17.89 -0.84 -18.11
CA SER A 371 -17.10 -2.04 -17.83
C SER A 371 -17.94 -3.02 -17.01
N PRO A 372 -17.84 -4.36 -17.18
CA PRO A 372 -18.47 -5.30 -16.28
C PRO A 372 -17.94 -5.09 -14.86
N ARG A 373 -18.58 -4.19 -14.11
CA ARG A 373 -18.40 -4.04 -12.68
C ARG A 373 -18.92 -5.33 -12.08
N TRP A 374 -18.03 -6.09 -11.47
CA TRP A 374 -18.48 -7.13 -10.56
C TRP A 374 -18.93 -6.43 -9.28
N GLU A 375 -20.20 -5.98 -9.28
CA GLU A 375 -20.87 -5.53 -8.07
C GLU A 375 -21.07 -6.76 -7.18
N THR A 376 -20.28 -6.86 -6.10
CA THR A 376 -20.67 -7.76 -5.02
C THR A 376 -21.62 -6.98 -4.12
N ARG A 377 -22.92 -7.09 -4.39
CA ARG A 377 -23.94 -6.64 -3.45
C ARG A 377 -24.01 -7.62 -2.31
N THR A 378 -23.51 -7.21 -1.15
CA THR A 378 -23.62 -8.02 0.06
C THR A 378 -24.68 -7.40 0.95
N ARG A 379 -25.81 -8.10 1.09
CA ARG A 379 -26.84 -7.73 2.07
C ARG A 379 -26.48 -8.34 3.41
N TYR A 380 -26.31 -7.47 4.39
CA TYR A 380 -26.09 -7.88 5.77
C TYR A 380 -27.37 -7.69 6.56
N LYS A 381 -28.00 -8.79 6.98
CA LYS A 381 -29.05 -8.73 7.99
C LYS A 381 -28.41 -8.60 9.36
N VAL A 382 -28.59 -7.45 9.99
CA VAL A 382 -28.20 -7.25 11.38
C VAL A 382 -29.37 -7.71 12.25
N GLY A 383 -29.31 -8.98 12.67
CA GLY A 383 -30.12 -9.44 13.80
C GLY A 383 -29.39 -9.11 15.09
N ILE A 384 -30.07 -8.48 16.04
CA ILE A 384 -29.60 -8.53 17.42
C ILE A 384 -29.71 -9.98 17.85
N ARG A 385 -28.58 -10.70 18.01
CA ARG A 385 -28.58 -11.85 18.91
C ARG A 385 -28.98 -11.29 20.26
N GLU A 386 -30.17 -11.66 20.75
CA GLU A 386 -30.55 -11.39 22.13
C GLU A 386 -29.32 -11.69 22.98
N GLN A 387 -28.81 -10.67 23.68
CA GLN A 387 -27.77 -10.90 24.66
C GLN A 387 -28.38 -11.90 25.64
N ASP A 388 -27.82 -13.10 25.66
CA ASP A 388 -28.12 -14.13 26.64
C ASP A 388 -28.19 -13.43 28.00
N PRO A 389 -29.36 -13.41 28.68
CA PRO A 389 -29.52 -12.65 29.91
C PRO A 389 -28.41 -13.10 30.85
N ARG A 390 -27.60 -12.13 31.29
CA ARG A 390 -26.44 -12.36 32.16
C ARG A 390 -26.83 -13.36 33.26
N PRO A 391 -25.96 -14.33 33.61
CA PRO A 391 -26.25 -15.24 34.69
C PRO A 391 -26.60 -14.41 35.93
N VAL A 392 -27.84 -14.55 36.39
CA VAL A 392 -28.25 -14.07 37.69
C VAL A 392 -27.39 -14.84 38.68
N PHE A 393 -26.42 -14.18 39.29
CA PHE A 393 -25.73 -14.74 40.44
C PHE A 393 -26.78 -14.87 41.54
N GLU A 394 -27.26 -16.09 41.77
CA GLU A 394 -28.00 -16.41 42.98
C GLU A 394 -27.10 -16.08 44.17
N VAL A 395 -27.49 -15.04 44.92
CA VAL A 395 -26.91 -14.76 46.22
C VAL A 395 -27.39 -15.90 47.13
N PRO A 396 -26.48 -16.72 47.71
CA PRO A 396 -26.90 -17.74 48.66
C PRO A 396 -27.57 -17.06 49.86
N PRO A 397 -28.61 -17.67 50.46
CA PRO A 397 -29.22 -17.13 51.66
C PRO A 397 -28.16 -16.96 52.75
N GLN A 398 -28.15 -15.79 53.37
CA GLN A 398 -27.37 -15.50 54.57
C GLN A 398 -27.81 -16.47 55.68
N ASP A 399 -26.89 -17.31 56.14
CA ASP A 399 -27.10 -18.19 57.28
C ASP A 399 -26.94 -17.35 58.56
N ASP A 400 -28.06 -17.02 59.21
CA ASP A 400 -28.07 -16.42 60.55
C ASP A 400 -27.88 -17.54 61.59
N ARG A 401 -26.62 -17.89 61.86
CA ARG A 401 -26.20 -18.70 63.02
C ARG A 401 -24.91 -18.20 63.65
#